data_AF-A0A3A0CPD2-F1
#
_entry.id   AF-A0A3A0CPD2-F1
#
_cell.length_a   1.000
_cell.length_b   1.000
_cell.length_c   1.000
_cell.angle_alpha   90.00
_cell.angle_beta   90.00
_cell.angle_gamma   90.00
#
_symmetry.space_group_name_H-M   'P 1'
#
loop_
_entity.id
_entity.type
_entity.pdbx_description
1 polymer ?
#
loop_
_entity_poly.entity_id
_entity_poly.type
_entity_poly.pdbx_seq_one_letter_code
_entity_poly.pdbx_strand_id
1 'polypeptide(L)'
;PPAFQWDAVPTTPAADAWPTGPSDEDILAALLHDLDGDGLLTIEEIQLGTDPFDADTDDDGLGDGEELALETDPLDEDSDDDDVEDGEEVDDETDPNDPDTDDDGADDGEEKDEDTDPNDPDTDDDDDDDGDEDDCDGDGNEDDDGDGKSTDEGDDNDCETDPKDPDTDDDGLNDGEEKALGTSGVKADSDGDGLKDGEEVAMGIDPMDSDSDDDGASDGLEVMGNPFTGHTSDPMDDDSDDDGVGDGEEHERHMNPGSSDSDGDGVEDGTDTQPTDPSMP
;
A
#
# COMPACT_ATOMS: atom_id res chain seq x y z
N PRO A 1 -56.79 50.56 80.02
CA PRO A 1 -56.85 51.30 78.74
C PRO A 1 -56.06 52.61 78.82
N PRO A 2 -55.07 52.78 77.94
CA PRO A 2 -55.27 53.74 76.85
C PRO A 2 -54.92 53.16 75.46
N ALA A 3 -55.28 53.95 74.45
CA ALA A 3 -55.58 53.60 73.07
C ALA A 3 -54.44 52.98 72.23
N PHE A 4 -54.82 52.02 71.40
CA PHE A 4 -54.06 51.53 70.25
C PHE A 4 -54.00 52.63 69.18
N GLN A 5 -52.79 53.02 68.76
CA GLN A 5 -52.55 53.75 67.50
C GLN A 5 -52.04 52.73 66.47
N TRP A 6 -52.65 52.72 65.29
CA TRP A 6 -52.17 51.96 64.15
C TRP A 6 -51.11 52.81 63.44
N ASP A 7 -49.83 52.51 63.66
CA ASP A 7 -48.76 53.03 62.81
C ASP A 7 -48.77 52.29 61.48
N ALA A 8 -48.62 53.05 60.39
CA ALA A 8 -48.70 52.57 59.02
C ALA A 8 -47.66 51.47 58.74
N VAL A 9 -48.08 50.44 58.00
CA VAL A 9 -47.20 49.41 57.46
C VAL A 9 -46.15 50.10 56.56
N PRO A 10 -44.83 49.85 56.73
CA PRO A 10 -43.86 50.35 55.77
C PRO A 10 -44.18 49.79 54.39
N THR A 11 -44.31 50.67 53.41
CA THR A 11 -44.41 50.31 52.00
C THR A 11 -43.23 49.41 51.66
N THR A 12 -43.53 48.29 51.00
CA THR A 12 -42.57 47.39 50.36
C THR A 12 -41.40 48.18 49.77
N PRO A 13 -40.12 47.79 49.97
CA PRO A 13 -39.04 48.37 49.22
C PRO A 13 -39.35 48.21 47.73
N ALA A 14 -39.07 49.26 46.95
CA ALA A 14 -39.16 49.21 45.50
C ALA A 14 -38.45 47.94 45.03
N ALA A 15 -39.12 47.17 44.17
CA ALA A 15 -38.46 46.08 43.47
C ALA A 15 -37.21 46.68 42.81
N ASP A 16 -36.04 46.20 43.20
CA ASP A 16 -34.82 46.45 42.44
C ASP A 16 -35.16 46.06 41.01
N ALA A 17 -35.15 47.05 40.12
CA ALA A 17 -35.28 46.82 38.71
C ALA A 17 -34.16 45.83 38.34
N TRP A 18 -34.53 44.70 37.76
CA TRP A 18 -33.56 43.84 37.09
C TRP A 18 -32.76 44.74 36.15
N PRO A 19 -31.42 44.62 36.08
CA PRO A 19 -30.65 45.41 35.13
C PRO A 19 -31.33 45.27 33.77
N THR A 20 -31.63 46.40 33.13
CA THR A 20 -32.13 46.39 31.76
C THR A 20 -31.11 45.59 30.95
N GLY A 21 -31.56 44.56 30.23
CA GLY A 21 -30.70 43.76 29.38
C GLY A 21 -29.92 44.62 28.37
N PRO A 22 -28.98 44.02 27.63
CA PRO A 22 -28.21 44.74 26.62
C PRO A 22 -29.14 45.50 25.68
N SER A 23 -28.77 46.72 25.32
CA SER A 23 -29.53 47.50 24.35
C SER A 23 -29.39 46.88 22.95
N ASP A 24 -30.30 47.23 22.03
CA ASP A 24 -30.20 46.78 20.64
C ASP A 24 -28.87 47.21 19.99
N GLU A 25 -28.29 48.34 20.42
CA GLU A 25 -26.95 48.78 19.99
C GLU A 25 -25.84 47.88 20.55
N ASP A 26 -25.97 47.40 21.79
CA ASP A 26 -25.00 46.48 22.40
C ASP A 26 -25.04 45.11 21.74
N ILE A 27 -26.24 44.61 21.37
CA ILE A 27 -26.41 43.35 20.65
C ILE A 27 -25.83 43.44 19.24
N LEU A 28 -26.11 44.53 18.52
CA LEU A 28 -25.60 44.71 17.17
C LEU A 28 -24.08 44.89 17.16
N ALA A 29 -23.51 45.51 18.19
CA ALA A 29 -22.07 45.64 18.34
C ALA A 29 -21.40 44.28 18.56
N ALA A 30 -22.02 43.37 19.33
CA ALA A 30 -21.52 42.01 19.53
C ALA A 30 -21.56 41.20 18.23
N LEU A 31 -22.67 41.28 17.47
CA LEU A 31 -22.83 40.57 16.20
C LEU A 31 -21.84 41.00 15.10
N LEU A 32 -21.22 42.17 15.23
CA LEU A 32 -20.25 42.69 14.26
C LEU A 32 -18.82 42.65 14.81
N HIS A 33 -18.61 41.90 15.89
CA HIS A 33 -17.30 41.63 16.44
C HIS A 33 -16.89 40.20 16.10
N ASP A 34 -15.60 39.98 16.17
CA ASP A 34 -14.90 38.70 16.07
C ASP A 34 -14.42 38.48 17.52
N LEU A 35 -14.94 37.46 18.19
CA LEU A 35 -14.95 37.35 19.65
C LEU A 35 -13.80 36.49 20.18
N ASP A 36 -13.42 35.45 19.47
CA ASP A 36 -12.30 34.51 19.66
C ASP A 36 -11.05 34.93 18.87
N GLY A 37 -11.21 35.62 17.73
CA GLY A 37 -10.11 36.18 16.94
C GLY A 37 -9.69 35.32 15.76
N ASP A 38 -10.53 34.41 15.28
CA ASP A 38 -10.28 33.48 14.17
C ASP A 38 -10.39 34.16 12.78
N GLY A 39 -11.12 35.28 12.71
CA GLY A 39 -11.36 36.03 11.48
C GLY A 39 -12.81 36.07 11.03
N LEU A 40 -13.72 35.34 11.68
CA LEU A 40 -15.15 35.40 11.45
C LEU A 40 -15.84 36.38 12.39
N LEU A 41 -16.90 37.01 11.91
CA LEU A 41 -17.78 37.79 12.78
C LEU A 41 -18.75 36.86 13.49
N THR A 42 -19.17 37.22 14.71
CA THR A 42 -20.24 36.53 15.45
C THR A 42 -21.53 36.33 14.68
N ILE A 43 -21.84 37.19 13.69
CA ILE A 43 -22.99 36.99 12.83
C ILE A 43 -22.78 35.95 11.73
N GLU A 44 -21.54 35.73 11.30
CA GLU A 44 -21.11 34.70 10.34
C GLU A 44 -21.08 33.34 11.03
N GLU A 45 -20.45 33.24 12.19
CA GLU A 45 -20.42 32.03 13.03
C GLU A 45 -21.83 31.53 13.35
N ILE A 46 -22.74 32.42 13.81
CA ILE A 46 -24.16 32.07 14.04
C ILE A 46 -24.87 31.57 12.77
N GLN A 47 -24.44 32.01 11.58
CA GLN A 47 -25.02 31.57 10.31
C GLN A 47 -24.49 30.21 9.86
N LEU A 48 -23.22 29.93 10.13
CA LEU A 48 -22.54 28.67 9.82
C LEU A 48 -22.92 27.57 10.81
N GLY A 49 -23.08 27.93 12.09
CA GLY A 49 -23.39 26.99 13.16
C GLY A 49 -22.28 26.84 14.18
N THR A 50 -21.15 27.50 13.97
CA THR A 50 -19.95 27.46 14.80
C THR A 50 -20.09 28.24 16.12
N ASP A 51 -19.17 28.04 17.09
CA ASP A 51 -19.26 28.69 18.42
C ASP A 51 -18.56 30.07 18.42
N PRO A 52 -19.29 31.20 18.62
CA PRO A 52 -18.72 32.55 18.63
C PRO A 52 -17.74 32.91 19.76
N PHE A 53 -17.20 31.92 20.45
CA PHE A 53 -16.20 32.07 21.49
C PHE A 53 -15.11 31.01 21.41
N ASP A 54 -15.17 30.14 20.40
CA ASP A 54 -14.17 29.14 20.09
C ASP A 54 -13.63 29.43 18.70
N ALA A 55 -12.31 29.45 18.56
CA ALA A 55 -11.70 29.83 17.29
C ALA A 55 -11.69 28.68 16.26
N ASP A 56 -12.02 27.48 16.73
CA ASP A 56 -11.84 26.14 16.16
C ASP A 56 -12.94 25.32 16.84
N THR A 57 -14.00 24.97 16.09
CA THR A 57 -15.27 24.50 16.68
C THR A 57 -15.34 22.98 16.81
N ASP A 58 -14.72 22.25 15.89
CA ASP A 58 -14.57 20.79 15.87
C ASP A 58 -13.30 20.31 16.59
N ASP A 59 -12.37 21.21 16.94
CA ASP A 59 -11.13 20.93 17.66
C ASP A 59 -10.09 20.13 16.82
N ASP A 60 -10.07 20.26 15.49
CA ASP A 60 -9.16 19.58 14.55
C ASP A 60 -7.79 20.29 14.40
N GLY A 61 -7.70 21.55 14.86
CA GLY A 61 -6.49 22.37 14.80
C GLY A 61 -6.50 23.47 13.73
N LEU A 62 -7.50 23.50 12.84
CA LEU A 62 -7.81 24.63 11.99
C LEU A 62 -8.86 25.52 12.65
N GLY A 63 -8.79 26.82 12.38
CA GLY A 63 -9.82 27.72 12.89
C GLY A 63 -10.99 27.85 11.92
N ASP A 64 -12.21 28.09 12.41
CA ASP A 64 -13.41 28.18 11.57
C ASP A 64 -13.22 29.12 10.35
N GLY A 65 -12.52 30.24 10.57
CA GLY A 65 -12.21 31.23 9.53
C GLY A 65 -11.12 30.82 8.53
N GLU A 66 -10.22 29.93 8.93
CA GLU A 66 -9.16 29.32 8.11
C GLU A 66 -9.74 28.20 7.22
N GLU A 67 -10.55 27.33 7.80
CA GLU A 67 -11.27 26.26 7.11
C GLU A 67 -12.12 26.79 5.95
N LEU A 68 -12.91 27.85 6.20
CA LEU A 68 -13.65 28.52 5.13
C LEU A 68 -12.79 29.11 4.00
N ALA A 69 -11.50 29.36 4.25
CA ALA A 69 -10.57 29.81 3.23
C ALA A 69 -9.98 28.65 2.42
N LEU A 70 -9.91 27.45 3.01
CA LEU A 70 -9.51 26.19 2.41
C LEU A 70 -10.68 25.46 1.72
N GLU A 71 -11.92 25.87 2.01
CA GLU A 71 -13.17 25.27 1.51
C GLU A 71 -13.63 24.00 2.25
N THR A 72 -13.05 23.72 3.42
CA THR A 72 -13.47 22.68 4.40
C THR A 72 -14.68 23.11 5.26
N ASP A 73 -15.28 22.19 6.05
CA ASP A 73 -16.44 22.45 6.92
C ASP A 73 -16.06 22.61 8.40
N PRO A 74 -16.23 23.81 9.02
CA PRO A 74 -15.86 24.11 10.42
C PRO A 74 -16.74 23.46 11.50
N LEU A 75 -17.35 22.33 11.17
CA LEU A 75 -18.13 21.48 12.04
C LEU A 75 -17.82 19.99 11.83
N ASP A 76 -16.83 19.68 10.99
CA ASP A 76 -16.40 18.35 10.57
C ASP A 76 -14.88 18.30 10.70
N GLU A 77 -14.37 17.36 11.50
CA GLU A 77 -12.93 17.27 11.79
C GLU A 77 -12.11 16.68 10.63
N ASP A 78 -12.79 16.09 9.64
CA ASP A 78 -12.28 15.36 8.48
C ASP A 78 -13.28 15.59 7.33
N SER A 79 -12.89 16.39 6.34
CA SER A 79 -13.78 16.95 5.32
C SER A 79 -14.02 16.03 4.11
N ASP A 80 -13.10 15.12 3.81
CA ASP A 80 -13.20 14.15 2.71
C ASP A 80 -13.40 12.69 3.16
N ASP A 81 -13.48 12.45 4.48
CA ASP A 81 -13.78 11.19 5.14
C ASP A 81 -12.68 10.11 4.92
N ASP A 82 -11.39 10.48 4.93
CA ASP A 82 -10.23 9.58 4.76
C ASP A 82 -9.54 9.14 6.08
N ASP A 83 -10.15 9.46 7.22
CA ASP A 83 -9.63 9.20 8.57
C ASP A 83 -8.40 10.06 8.97
N VAL A 84 -8.05 11.12 8.21
CA VAL A 84 -7.11 12.19 8.59
C VAL A 84 -7.87 13.48 8.94
N GLU A 85 -7.43 14.18 10.00
CA GLU A 85 -8.06 15.46 10.38
C GLU A 85 -7.59 16.60 9.44
N ASP A 86 -8.47 17.49 8.99
CA ASP A 86 -8.14 18.57 8.02
C ASP A 86 -6.91 19.39 8.47
N GLY A 87 -6.81 19.66 9.78
CA GLY A 87 -5.69 20.38 10.36
C GLY A 87 -4.36 19.62 10.38
N GLU A 88 -4.40 18.29 10.38
CA GLU A 88 -3.22 17.45 10.23
C GLU A 88 -2.75 17.44 8.77
N GLU A 89 -3.66 17.30 7.82
CA GLU A 89 -3.38 17.34 6.39
C GLU A 89 -2.68 18.64 5.96
N VAL A 90 -3.19 19.78 6.44
CA VAL A 90 -2.56 21.08 6.19
C VAL A 90 -1.14 21.17 6.76
N ASP A 91 -0.87 20.50 7.89
CA ASP A 91 0.47 20.45 8.50
C ASP A 91 1.42 19.52 7.73
N ASP A 92 0.90 18.45 7.12
CA ASP A 92 1.62 17.46 6.31
C ASP A 92 1.72 17.86 4.81
N GLU A 93 1.08 18.96 4.42
CA GLU A 93 1.06 19.54 3.06
C GLU A 93 0.17 18.78 2.05
N THR A 94 -0.77 17.95 2.51
CA THR A 94 -1.84 17.30 1.73
C THR A 94 -3.08 18.21 1.52
N ASP A 95 -4.06 17.79 0.72
CA ASP A 95 -5.29 18.56 0.43
C ASP A 95 -6.51 18.03 1.20
N PRO A 96 -7.05 18.77 2.20
CA PRO A 96 -8.16 18.34 3.08
C PRO A 96 -9.54 18.27 2.41
N ASN A 97 -9.57 18.11 1.10
CA ASN A 97 -10.79 17.91 0.33
C ASN A 97 -10.57 16.86 -0.78
N ASP A 98 -9.43 16.18 -0.76
CA ASP A 98 -9.02 15.15 -1.69
C ASP A 98 -8.45 13.99 -0.88
N PRO A 99 -9.21 12.89 -0.70
CA PRO A 99 -8.81 11.80 0.19
C PRO A 99 -7.58 11.02 -0.31
N ASP A 100 -7.05 11.35 -1.49
CA ASP A 100 -5.90 10.72 -2.14
C ASP A 100 -5.16 11.87 -2.86
N THR A 101 -4.19 12.46 -2.17
CA THR A 101 -3.57 13.73 -2.53
C THR A 101 -2.73 13.63 -3.80
N ASP A 102 -2.13 12.48 -4.08
CA ASP A 102 -1.23 12.27 -5.23
C ASP A 102 -1.82 11.40 -6.37
N ASP A 103 -3.07 10.97 -6.22
CA ASP A 103 -3.89 10.23 -7.18
C ASP A 103 -3.33 8.82 -7.49
N ASP A 104 -2.72 8.13 -6.52
CA ASP A 104 -2.04 6.84 -6.71
C ASP A 104 -2.94 5.61 -6.43
N GLY A 105 -4.01 5.80 -5.64
CA GLY A 105 -4.99 4.77 -5.31
C GLY A 105 -5.05 4.38 -3.83
N ALA A 106 -4.06 4.74 -3.02
CA ALA A 106 -4.11 4.73 -1.56
C ALA A 106 -4.66 6.07 -1.07
N ASP A 107 -5.45 6.06 0.02
CA ASP A 107 -5.89 7.31 0.64
C ASP A 107 -4.84 7.84 1.65
N ASP A 108 -4.81 9.15 1.90
CA ASP A 108 -3.77 9.77 2.74
C ASP A 108 -3.76 9.15 4.17
N GLY A 109 -4.93 8.67 4.62
CA GLY A 109 -5.11 7.92 5.85
C GLY A 109 -4.47 6.54 5.85
N GLU A 110 -4.70 5.76 4.81
CA GLU A 110 -4.07 4.46 4.54
C GLU A 110 -2.55 4.60 4.51
N GLU A 111 -2.03 5.51 3.69
CA GLU A 111 -0.61 5.77 3.55
C GLU A 111 0.08 6.11 4.88
N LYS A 112 -0.61 6.88 5.72
CA LYS A 112 -0.10 7.23 7.04
C LYS A 112 -0.10 6.05 8.01
N ASP A 113 -1.08 5.16 7.94
CA ASP A 113 -1.13 3.92 8.72
C ASP A 113 -0.06 2.91 8.24
N GLU A 114 0.19 2.89 6.93
CA GLU A 114 1.26 2.17 6.25
C GLU A 114 2.63 2.73 6.62
N ASP A 115 2.75 4.05 6.93
CA ASP A 115 3.90 4.98 7.00
C ASP A 115 4.59 5.31 5.63
N THR A 116 3.87 5.32 4.51
CA THR A 116 4.29 5.87 3.19
C THR A 116 4.18 7.41 3.16
N ASP A 117 4.44 8.08 2.04
CA ASP A 117 4.39 9.55 1.90
C ASP A 117 3.19 9.98 1.05
N PRO A 118 2.13 10.59 1.65
CA PRO A 118 0.90 11.02 0.94
C PRO A 118 1.02 12.08 -0.16
N ASN A 119 2.24 12.35 -0.60
CA ASN A 119 2.55 13.29 -1.65
C ASN A 119 3.52 12.68 -2.67
N ASP A 120 3.87 11.41 -2.53
CA ASP A 120 4.77 10.66 -3.38
C ASP A 120 4.11 9.33 -3.79
N PRO A 121 3.58 9.23 -5.03
CA PRO A 121 2.73 8.10 -5.44
C PRO A 121 3.49 6.78 -5.62
N ASP A 122 4.75 6.72 -5.21
CA ASP A 122 5.73 5.61 -5.35
C ASP A 122 6.83 5.93 -4.32
N THR A 123 6.60 5.55 -3.06
CA THR A 123 7.42 5.93 -1.89
C THR A 123 8.84 5.36 -1.98
N ASP A 124 9.02 4.22 -2.64
CA ASP A 124 10.29 3.50 -2.69
C ASP A 124 11.04 3.55 -4.04
N ASP A 125 10.49 4.30 -4.99
CA ASP A 125 11.01 4.62 -6.33
C ASP A 125 11.18 3.35 -7.21
N ASP A 126 10.23 2.42 -7.19
CA ASP A 126 10.34 1.13 -7.88
C ASP A 126 9.53 1.00 -9.20
N ASP A 127 8.83 2.05 -9.60
CA ASP A 127 7.92 2.11 -10.75
C ASP A 127 6.59 1.31 -10.56
N ASP A 128 6.24 0.88 -9.34
CA ASP A 128 4.89 0.55 -8.88
C ASP A 128 4.34 1.67 -7.96
N ASP A 129 3.04 1.95 -8.04
CA ASP A 129 2.43 3.03 -7.23
C ASP A 129 2.01 2.45 -5.85
N ASP A 130 2.10 3.19 -4.73
CA ASP A 130 1.90 2.63 -3.37
C ASP A 130 0.51 1.98 -3.23
N GLY A 131 -0.54 2.63 -3.74
CA GLY A 131 -1.91 2.07 -3.76
C GLY A 131 -2.11 0.83 -4.64
N ASP A 132 -1.16 0.51 -5.51
CA ASP A 132 -1.19 -0.62 -6.45
C ASP A 132 -0.46 -1.86 -5.86
N GLU A 133 0.25 -1.70 -4.74
CA GLU A 133 1.00 -2.75 -4.04
C GLU A 133 0.12 -3.58 -3.09
N ASP A 134 -1.01 -3.02 -2.69
CA ASP A 134 -2.09 -3.70 -1.97
C ASP A 134 -3.10 -4.44 -2.88
N ASP A 135 -3.12 -4.18 -4.19
CA ASP A 135 -3.99 -4.84 -5.20
C ASP A 135 -3.20 -5.42 -6.39
N CYS A 136 -2.60 -6.58 -6.16
CA CYS A 136 -1.71 -7.22 -7.14
C CYS A 136 -2.45 -7.86 -8.34
N ASP A 137 -3.79 -7.90 -8.33
CA ASP A 137 -4.60 -8.46 -9.43
C ASP A 137 -5.19 -7.35 -10.34
N GLY A 138 -5.15 -6.10 -9.88
CA GLY A 138 -5.50 -4.89 -10.60
C GLY A 138 -6.97 -4.84 -11.02
N ASP A 139 -7.84 -5.58 -10.31
CA ASP A 139 -9.27 -5.61 -10.53
C ASP A 139 -10.05 -4.60 -9.68
N GLY A 140 -9.35 -3.86 -8.81
CA GLY A 140 -9.87 -2.78 -7.97
C GLY A 140 -10.85 -3.30 -6.93
N ASN A 141 -10.69 -4.54 -6.48
CA ASN A 141 -11.46 -5.12 -5.39
C ASN A 141 -10.50 -5.71 -4.36
N GLU A 142 -10.69 -5.34 -3.09
CA GLU A 142 -10.06 -5.91 -1.88
C GLU A 142 -10.34 -7.44 -1.65
N ASP A 143 -10.62 -8.21 -2.70
CA ASP A 143 -10.97 -9.64 -2.69
C ASP A 143 -10.10 -10.36 -3.73
N ASP A 144 -8.78 -10.20 -3.58
CA ASP A 144 -7.72 -10.54 -4.56
C ASP A 144 -7.67 -12.04 -4.92
N ASP A 145 -8.25 -12.90 -4.07
CA ASP A 145 -8.36 -14.34 -4.33
C ASP A 145 -9.72 -14.75 -4.96
N GLY A 146 -10.63 -13.78 -5.11
CA GLY A 146 -11.99 -13.94 -5.66
C GLY A 146 -12.87 -14.91 -4.87
N ASP A 147 -12.57 -15.15 -3.58
CA ASP A 147 -13.32 -16.06 -2.73
C ASP A 147 -14.59 -15.44 -2.11
N GLY A 148 -14.73 -14.12 -2.23
CA GLY A 148 -15.90 -13.36 -1.83
C GLY A 148 -15.84 -12.83 -0.41
N LYS A 149 -14.64 -12.54 0.12
CA LYS A 149 -14.42 -11.96 1.45
C LYS A 149 -13.47 -10.76 1.36
N SER A 150 -14.03 -9.55 1.44
CA SER A 150 -13.19 -8.38 1.70
C SER A 150 -12.73 -8.37 3.17
N THR A 151 -11.40 -8.36 3.32
CA THR A 151 -10.54 -7.72 4.34
C THR A 151 -10.75 -7.91 5.86
N ASP A 152 -11.86 -8.43 6.40
CA ASP A 152 -12.06 -8.38 7.88
C ASP A 152 -11.87 -9.71 8.66
N GLU A 153 -11.50 -10.84 8.06
CA GLU A 153 -11.16 -12.05 8.84
C GLU A 153 -10.05 -12.92 8.22
N GLY A 154 -8.83 -12.38 8.14
CA GLY A 154 -7.60 -13.15 8.00
C GLY A 154 -7.55 -14.04 6.76
N ASP A 155 -7.79 -13.43 5.61
CA ASP A 155 -7.14 -13.91 4.39
C ASP A 155 -5.67 -13.51 4.46
N ASP A 156 -4.82 -14.52 4.37
CA ASP A 156 -3.39 -14.34 4.27
C ASP A 156 -3.17 -13.93 2.80
N ASN A 157 -3.18 -12.63 2.51
CA ASN A 157 -2.81 -12.07 1.21
C ASN A 157 -1.39 -12.57 0.85
N ASP A 158 -1.30 -13.34 -0.23
CA ASP A 158 -0.08 -14.03 -0.71
C ASP A 158 0.53 -13.27 -1.89
N CYS A 159 0.26 -11.95 -1.99
CA CYS A 159 0.70 -11.13 -3.10
C CYS A 159 1.08 -9.67 -2.77
N GLU A 160 0.69 -9.10 -1.62
CA GLU A 160 1.04 -7.72 -1.22
C GLU A 160 2.56 -7.46 -1.18
N THR A 161 3.05 -6.49 -1.96
CA THR A 161 4.43 -5.99 -1.87
C THR A 161 4.55 -4.98 -0.72
N ASP A 162 5.77 -4.64 -0.30
CA ASP A 162 5.99 -3.67 0.78
C ASP A 162 6.27 -2.31 0.13
N PRO A 163 5.40 -1.27 0.28
CA PRO A 163 5.54 0.03 -0.39
C PRO A 163 6.73 0.89 0.06
N LYS A 164 7.69 0.26 0.71
CA LYS A 164 8.91 0.85 1.25
C LYS A 164 10.13 -0.01 0.95
N ASP A 165 9.95 -1.14 0.31
CA ASP A 165 11.00 -2.07 -0.05
C ASP A 165 10.92 -2.41 -1.54
N PRO A 166 11.76 -1.76 -2.39
CA PRO A 166 11.63 -1.78 -3.84
C PRO A 166 12.11 -3.09 -4.48
N ASP A 167 12.05 -4.22 -3.77
CA ASP A 167 12.46 -5.59 -4.14
C ASP A 167 12.03 -6.48 -2.96
N THR A 168 10.71 -6.61 -2.76
CA THR A 168 10.09 -7.20 -1.56
C THR A 168 10.63 -8.60 -1.23
N ASP A 169 11.01 -9.40 -2.23
CA ASP A 169 11.50 -10.78 -2.04
C ASP A 169 13.03 -10.97 -2.18
N ASP A 170 13.77 -9.88 -2.36
CA ASP A 170 15.23 -9.82 -2.52
C ASP A 170 15.74 -10.74 -3.67
N ASP A 171 15.05 -10.84 -4.80
CA ASP A 171 15.46 -11.64 -5.96
C ASP A 171 16.29 -10.90 -7.01
N GLY A 172 16.21 -9.57 -6.98
CA GLY A 172 16.96 -8.68 -7.86
C GLY A 172 16.19 -8.16 -9.07
N LEU A 173 14.88 -8.42 -9.15
CA LEU A 173 13.88 -7.57 -9.80
C LEU A 173 13.22 -6.71 -8.73
N ASN A 174 12.83 -5.48 -9.07
CA ASN A 174 11.94 -4.71 -8.20
C ASN A 174 10.48 -5.04 -8.49
N ASP A 175 9.58 -4.73 -7.55
CA ASP A 175 8.17 -5.09 -7.59
C ASP A 175 7.50 -4.53 -8.87
N GLY A 176 7.84 -3.29 -9.27
CA GLY A 176 7.44 -2.73 -10.56
C GLY A 176 7.96 -3.48 -11.81
N GLU A 177 9.20 -3.98 -11.82
CA GLU A 177 9.72 -4.86 -12.90
C GLU A 177 8.98 -6.19 -12.92
N GLU A 178 8.66 -6.74 -11.75
CA GLU A 178 7.95 -8.00 -11.59
C GLU A 178 6.53 -7.93 -12.12
N LYS A 179 5.78 -6.89 -11.74
CA LYS A 179 4.45 -6.59 -12.28
C LYS A 179 4.47 -6.50 -13.81
N ALA A 180 5.51 -5.89 -14.38
CA ALA A 180 5.67 -5.78 -15.82
C ALA A 180 5.98 -7.12 -16.52
N LEU A 181 6.68 -8.03 -15.84
CA LEU A 181 6.99 -9.38 -16.30
C LEU A 181 5.87 -10.38 -16.00
N GLY A 182 4.99 -10.03 -15.06
CA GLY A 182 3.95 -10.89 -14.50
C GLY A 182 4.50 -11.91 -13.51
N THR A 183 5.68 -11.68 -12.93
CA THR A 183 6.25 -12.42 -11.79
C THR A 183 5.65 -11.94 -10.47
N SER A 184 6.14 -12.47 -9.35
CA SER A 184 5.53 -12.30 -8.04
C SER A 184 6.48 -11.54 -7.13
N GLY A 185 6.19 -10.28 -6.82
CA GLY A 185 6.95 -9.41 -5.90
C GLY A 185 7.33 -10.02 -4.56
N VAL A 186 6.50 -10.95 -4.07
CA VAL A 186 6.69 -11.63 -2.77
C VAL A 186 7.36 -13.00 -2.86
N LYS A 187 7.66 -13.50 -4.06
CA LYS A 187 8.12 -14.87 -4.29
C LYS A 187 9.22 -14.91 -5.33
N ALA A 188 10.43 -14.99 -4.77
CA ALA A 188 11.71 -14.96 -5.49
C ALA A 188 12.00 -16.11 -6.47
N ASP A 189 11.02 -16.92 -6.87
CA ASP A 189 11.11 -18.07 -7.76
C ASP A 189 9.67 -18.38 -8.16
N SER A 190 9.15 -17.67 -9.17
CA SER A 190 7.73 -17.61 -9.53
C SER A 190 7.18 -18.95 -9.99
N ASP A 191 7.91 -19.68 -10.82
CA ASP A 191 7.48 -20.98 -11.35
C ASP A 191 7.85 -22.18 -10.45
N GLY A 192 8.75 -21.98 -9.47
CA GLY A 192 9.13 -22.96 -8.47
C GLY A 192 10.16 -23.98 -8.95
N ASP A 193 10.98 -23.66 -9.94
CA ASP A 193 12.00 -24.54 -10.50
C ASP A 193 13.34 -24.51 -9.73
N GLY A 194 13.52 -23.48 -8.90
CA GLY A 194 14.67 -23.26 -8.04
C GLY A 194 15.68 -22.20 -8.52
N LEU A 195 15.46 -21.57 -9.67
CA LEU A 195 16.08 -20.29 -10.02
C LEU A 195 15.23 -19.13 -9.51
N LYS A 196 15.87 -17.98 -9.33
CA LYS A 196 15.16 -16.75 -8.99
C LYS A 196 14.77 -16.03 -10.26
N ASP A 197 13.65 -15.32 -10.26
CA ASP A 197 13.13 -14.61 -11.42
C ASP A 197 14.17 -13.59 -11.92
N GLY A 198 14.78 -12.83 -11.01
CA GLY A 198 15.90 -11.95 -11.34
C GLY A 198 17.15 -12.65 -11.88
N GLU A 199 17.42 -13.91 -11.50
CA GLU A 199 18.51 -14.71 -12.07
C GLU A 199 18.17 -15.16 -13.51
N GLU A 200 16.94 -15.58 -13.74
CA GLU A 200 16.43 -16.04 -15.04
C GLU A 200 16.40 -14.90 -16.06
N VAL A 201 15.85 -13.73 -15.69
CA VAL A 201 15.83 -12.53 -16.52
C VAL A 201 17.25 -12.11 -16.91
N ALA A 202 18.21 -12.18 -15.98
CA ALA A 202 19.61 -11.88 -16.25
C ALA A 202 20.27 -12.88 -17.22
N MET A 203 19.79 -14.13 -17.26
CA MET A 203 20.22 -15.17 -18.21
C MET A 203 19.44 -15.14 -19.53
N GLY A 204 18.29 -14.46 -19.58
CA GLY A 204 17.38 -14.42 -20.73
C GLY A 204 16.46 -15.63 -20.79
N ILE A 205 16.15 -16.21 -19.63
CA ILE A 205 15.20 -17.28 -19.37
C ILE A 205 13.84 -16.65 -19.00
N ASP A 206 12.74 -17.36 -19.26
CA ASP A 206 11.39 -16.90 -18.92
C ASP A 206 11.06 -17.33 -17.48
N PRO A 207 10.95 -16.42 -16.51
CA PRO A 207 10.76 -16.75 -15.08
C PRO A 207 9.42 -17.41 -14.74
N MET A 208 8.55 -17.57 -15.75
CA MET A 208 7.27 -18.25 -15.64
C MET A 208 7.23 -19.62 -16.31
N ASP A 209 8.37 -20.11 -16.81
CA ASP A 209 8.47 -21.37 -17.54
C ASP A 209 9.60 -22.27 -17.03
N SER A 210 9.24 -23.19 -16.15
CA SER A 210 10.19 -24.05 -15.41
C SER A 210 11.02 -25.03 -16.25
N ASP A 211 10.83 -25.07 -17.57
CA ASP A 211 11.46 -26.00 -18.53
C ASP A 211 11.44 -25.33 -19.91
N SER A 212 12.34 -24.37 -20.12
CA SER A 212 12.32 -23.42 -21.24
C SER A 212 12.47 -24.07 -22.63
N ASP A 213 13.04 -25.27 -22.71
CA ASP A 213 13.22 -26.02 -23.97
C ASP A 213 12.36 -27.29 -24.10
N ASP A 214 11.48 -27.56 -23.10
CA ASP A 214 10.54 -28.67 -23.03
C ASP A 214 11.21 -30.08 -23.08
N ASP A 215 12.45 -30.23 -22.60
CA ASP A 215 13.20 -31.49 -22.66
C ASP A 215 12.99 -32.40 -21.43
N GLY A 216 12.45 -31.85 -20.35
CA GLY A 216 12.13 -32.51 -19.09
C GLY A 216 13.15 -32.36 -17.97
N ALA A 217 14.27 -31.67 -18.19
CA ALA A 217 15.03 -30.99 -17.13
C ALA A 217 14.40 -29.62 -16.85
N SER A 218 14.50 -29.13 -15.61
CA SER A 218 14.07 -27.76 -15.31
C SER A 218 15.23 -26.79 -15.42
N ASP A 219 14.99 -25.54 -15.75
CA ASP A 219 16.04 -24.55 -15.99
C ASP A 219 16.99 -24.45 -14.78
N GLY A 220 16.45 -24.44 -13.57
CA GLY A 220 17.21 -24.45 -12.34
C GLY A 220 17.99 -25.72 -12.07
N LEU A 221 17.52 -26.87 -12.55
CA LEU A 221 18.28 -28.11 -12.47
C LEU A 221 19.49 -28.09 -13.41
N GLU A 222 19.36 -27.46 -14.56
CA GLU A 222 20.40 -27.37 -15.58
C GLU A 222 21.47 -26.34 -15.20
N VAL A 223 21.05 -25.19 -14.68
CA VAL A 223 21.93 -24.12 -14.21
C VAL A 223 22.64 -24.49 -12.90
N MET A 224 21.92 -24.94 -11.88
CA MET A 224 22.53 -25.35 -10.60
C MET A 224 23.24 -26.70 -10.69
N GLY A 225 22.81 -27.54 -11.62
CA GLY A 225 23.31 -28.87 -11.88
C GLY A 225 22.72 -29.95 -10.98
N ASN A 226 22.80 -31.20 -11.45
CA ASN A 226 22.34 -32.37 -10.71
C ASN A 226 22.97 -32.45 -9.29
N PRO A 227 22.18 -32.55 -8.20
CA PRO A 227 22.71 -32.57 -6.83
C PRO A 227 23.69 -33.71 -6.50
N PHE A 228 23.72 -34.78 -7.30
CA PHE A 228 24.58 -35.95 -7.11
C PHE A 228 25.83 -35.93 -7.99
N THR A 229 25.69 -35.49 -9.24
CA THR A 229 26.79 -35.52 -10.23
C THR A 229 27.45 -34.15 -10.43
N GLY A 230 26.69 -33.06 -10.24
CA GLY A 230 27.11 -31.69 -10.54
C GLY A 230 27.23 -31.39 -12.03
N HIS A 231 26.61 -32.21 -12.87
CA HIS A 231 26.50 -31.95 -14.32
C HIS A 231 25.43 -30.89 -14.57
N THR A 232 25.72 -29.98 -15.50
CA THR A 232 24.93 -28.81 -15.89
C THR A 232 24.78 -28.82 -17.41
N SER A 233 23.70 -28.25 -17.92
CA SER A 233 23.36 -28.08 -19.35
C SER A 233 22.98 -26.62 -19.64
N ASP A 234 22.67 -26.31 -20.90
CA ASP A 234 22.11 -25.03 -21.34
C ASP A 234 20.58 -25.12 -21.33
N PRO A 235 19.85 -24.37 -20.49
CA PRO A 235 18.38 -24.50 -20.33
C PRO A 235 17.54 -24.04 -21.54
N MET A 236 18.20 -23.78 -22.67
CA MET A 236 17.59 -23.29 -23.90
C MET A 236 17.94 -24.20 -25.09
N ASP A 237 18.51 -25.38 -24.83
CA ASP A 237 19.02 -26.32 -25.83
C ASP A 237 18.77 -27.77 -25.41
N ASP A 238 17.77 -28.41 -26.03
CA ASP A 238 17.23 -29.74 -25.66
C ASP A 238 18.21 -30.93 -25.74
N ASP A 239 19.44 -30.69 -26.18
CA ASP A 239 20.55 -31.63 -26.38
C ASP A 239 21.87 -30.84 -26.41
N SER A 240 22.35 -30.39 -25.23
CA SER A 240 23.48 -29.47 -25.07
C SER A 240 24.78 -29.91 -25.72
N ASP A 241 24.97 -31.22 -25.95
CA ASP A 241 26.18 -31.79 -26.54
C ASP A 241 26.02 -32.38 -27.95
N ASP A 242 24.81 -32.28 -28.52
CA ASP A 242 24.43 -32.72 -29.86
C ASP A 242 24.64 -34.24 -30.12
N ASP A 243 24.53 -35.11 -29.12
CA ASP A 243 24.76 -36.56 -29.28
C ASP A 243 23.50 -37.38 -29.61
N GLY A 244 22.33 -36.75 -29.49
CA GLY A 244 21.02 -37.33 -29.78
C GLY A 244 20.31 -37.95 -28.59
N VAL A 245 20.80 -37.74 -27.37
CA VAL A 245 20.06 -37.92 -26.11
C VAL A 245 19.86 -36.53 -25.49
N GLY A 246 18.62 -36.15 -25.19
CA GLY A 246 18.36 -34.83 -24.58
C GLY A 246 18.75 -34.77 -23.11
N ASP A 247 19.01 -33.56 -22.62
CA ASP A 247 19.59 -33.27 -21.31
C ASP A 247 18.69 -33.81 -20.16
N GLY A 248 17.37 -33.69 -20.30
CA GLY A 248 16.38 -34.30 -19.42
C GLY A 248 16.47 -35.83 -19.34
N GLU A 249 16.64 -36.52 -20.48
CA GLU A 249 16.85 -37.98 -20.51
C GLU A 249 18.19 -38.35 -19.86
N GLU A 250 19.23 -37.55 -20.09
CA GLU A 250 20.53 -37.73 -19.46
C GLU A 250 20.45 -37.58 -17.94
N HIS A 251 19.67 -36.61 -17.46
CA HIS A 251 19.44 -36.40 -16.05
C HIS A 251 18.75 -37.60 -15.38
N GLU A 252 17.70 -38.16 -16.01
CA GLU A 252 17.03 -39.37 -15.53
C GLU A 252 17.96 -40.59 -15.48
N ARG A 253 18.91 -40.65 -16.41
CA ARG A 253 19.84 -41.79 -16.58
C ARG A 253 21.16 -41.60 -15.81
N HIS A 254 21.35 -40.45 -15.17
CA HIS A 254 22.61 -40.03 -14.51
C HIS A 254 23.80 -40.01 -15.48
N MET A 255 23.54 -39.58 -16.72
CA MET A 255 24.54 -39.29 -17.75
C MET A 255 24.97 -37.82 -17.59
N ASN A 256 25.83 -37.33 -18.47
CA ASN A 256 26.41 -36.00 -18.40
C ASN A 256 25.99 -35.18 -19.63
N PRO A 257 24.95 -34.32 -19.49
CA PRO A 257 24.43 -33.43 -20.53
C PRO A 257 25.46 -32.64 -21.36
N GLY A 258 26.62 -32.35 -20.75
CA GLY A 258 27.69 -31.63 -21.43
C GLY A 258 28.74 -32.52 -22.12
N SER A 259 28.47 -33.81 -22.35
CA SER A 259 29.47 -34.79 -22.79
C SER A 259 28.90 -35.99 -23.54
N SER A 260 29.08 -35.95 -24.86
CA SER A 260 28.62 -36.94 -25.84
C SER A 260 29.18 -38.39 -25.71
N ASP A 261 29.77 -38.74 -24.57
CA ASP A 261 30.41 -40.01 -24.18
C ASP A 261 30.60 -39.92 -22.67
N SER A 262 29.50 -40.04 -21.93
CA SER A 262 29.41 -39.79 -20.48
C SER A 262 30.38 -40.63 -19.65
N ASP A 263 30.63 -41.87 -20.07
CA ASP A 263 31.54 -42.78 -19.37
C ASP A 263 32.99 -42.79 -19.91
N GLY A 264 33.20 -42.27 -21.13
CA GLY A 264 34.52 -42.09 -21.73
C GLY A 264 35.11 -43.37 -22.32
N ASP A 265 34.27 -44.33 -22.74
CA ASP A 265 34.73 -45.57 -23.37
C ASP A 265 34.89 -45.49 -24.90
N GLY A 266 34.41 -44.40 -25.49
CA GLY A 266 34.55 -44.05 -26.90
C GLY A 266 33.34 -44.41 -27.78
N VAL A 267 32.18 -44.69 -27.20
CA VAL A 267 30.89 -44.80 -27.87
C VAL A 267 29.98 -43.65 -27.42
N GLU A 268 29.35 -42.95 -28.36
CA GLU A 268 28.44 -41.84 -28.05
C GLU A 268 27.17 -42.34 -27.34
N ASP A 269 26.62 -41.58 -26.39
CA ASP A 269 25.58 -42.05 -25.47
C ASP A 269 24.29 -42.38 -26.22
N GLY A 270 23.95 -41.59 -27.25
CA GLY A 270 22.86 -41.87 -28.19
C GLY A 270 22.95 -43.20 -28.94
N THR A 271 24.12 -43.85 -28.94
CA THR A 271 24.33 -45.17 -29.57
C THR A 271 24.80 -46.26 -28.61
N ASP A 272 25.22 -45.91 -27.40
CA ASP A 272 25.68 -46.86 -26.41
C ASP A 272 24.52 -47.61 -25.73
N THR A 273 24.69 -48.92 -25.58
CA THR A 273 23.79 -49.76 -24.81
C THR A 273 24.04 -49.69 -23.30
N GLN A 274 25.20 -49.20 -22.86
CA GLN A 274 25.56 -49.01 -21.45
C GLN A 274 26.38 -47.71 -21.19
N PRO A 275 25.83 -46.52 -21.48
CA PRO A 275 26.50 -45.20 -21.44
C PRO A 275 26.94 -44.68 -20.05
N THR A 276 27.00 -45.57 -19.07
CA THR A 276 27.43 -45.29 -17.69
C THR A 276 28.44 -46.34 -17.19
N ASP A 277 28.86 -47.28 -18.04
CA ASP A 277 29.79 -48.36 -17.73
C ASP A 277 31.00 -48.33 -18.67
N PRO A 278 32.11 -47.70 -18.26
CA PRO A 278 33.27 -47.44 -19.13
C PRO A 278 34.07 -48.69 -19.52
N SER A 279 33.55 -49.87 -19.21
CA SER A 279 34.13 -51.17 -19.52
C SER A 279 33.46 -51.87 -20.71
N MET A 280 32.43 -51.29 -21.31
CA MET A 280 31.52 -51.97 -22.23
C MET A 280 31.13 -51.16 -23.50
N PRO A 281 32.08 -51.01 -24.45
CA PRO A 281 31.85 -50.34 -25.73
C PRO A 281 31.17 -51.22 -26.79
#